data_AF-A0A2H0XAX4-F1
#
_entry.id   AF-A0A2H0XAX4-F1
#
_cell.length_a   1.000
_cell.length_b   1.000
_cell.length_c   1.000
_cell.angle_alpha   90.00
_cell.angle_beta   90.00
_cell.angle_gamma   90.00
#
_symmetry.space_group_name_H-M   'P 1'
#
loop_
_entity.id
_entity.type
_entity.pdbx_description
1 polymer ?
#
loop_
_entity_poly.entity_id
_entity_poly.type
_entity_poly.pdbx_seq_one_letter_code
_entity_poly.pdbx_strand_id
1 'polypeptide(L)'
;MLAYYFIFWLPWVFSPRLMFIYHYLPSVPFLVVCTAVILEKLITTCKRWGATVAVCYILVVAVTFAHMYPCWTGMPIEKTTGDNYLWQKVLK
;
A
#
# COMPACT_ATOMS: atom_id res chain seq x y z
N MET A 1 7.26 14.91 7.39
CA MET A 1 6.45 13.94 6.61
C MET A 1 5.95 12.79 7.49
N LEU A 2 6.83 12.05 8.16
CA LEU A 2 6.42 10.97 9.08
C LEU A 2 5.52 11.46 10.23
N ALA A 3 5.80 12.64 10.79
CA ALA A 3 4.93 13.24 11.81
C ALA A 3 3.49 13.48 11.31
N TYR A 4 3.31 13.93 10.07
CA TYR A 4 1.98 14.13 9.48
C TYR A 4 1.22 12.82 9.31
N TYR A 5 1.91 11.75 8.90
CA TYR A 5 1.33 10.41 8.87
C TYR A 5 0.72 10.03 10.24
N PHE A 6 1.48 10.21 11.33
CA PHE A 6 0.99 9.92 12.68
C PHE A 6 -0.13 10.85 13.12
N ILE A 7 -0.08 12.14 12.79
CA ILE A 7 -1.16 13.08 13.11
C ILE A 7 -2.48 12.65 12.45
N PHE A 8 -2.44 12.16 11.21
CA PHE A 8 -3.64 11.72 10.50
C PHE A 8 -4.10 10.31 10.85
N TRP A 9 -3.22 9.45 11.37
CA TRP A 9 -3.56 8.06 11.69
C TRP A 9 -3.87 7.85 13.18
N LEU A 10 -3.05 8.40 14.07
CA LEU A 10 -3.04 8.09 15.50
C LEU A 10 -4.34 8.48 16.24
N PRO A 11 -5.01 9.61 15.95
CA PRO A 11 -6.26 9.96 16.62
C PRO A 11 -7.36 8.91 16.43
N TRP A 12 -7.36 8.22 15.28
CA TRP A 12 -8.37 7.23 14.93
C TRP A 12 -8.17 5.91 15.66
N VAL A 13 -6.94 5.57 16.03
CA VAL A 13 -6.61 4.37 16.82
C VAL A 13 -7.30 4.40 18.20
N PHE A 14 -7.50 5.58 18.76
CA PHE A 14 -8.12 5.78 20.07
C PHE A 14 -9.62 6.10 20.01
N SER A 15 -10.21 6.09 18.82
CA SER A 15 -11.62 6.42 18.69
C SER A 15 -12.49 5.26 19.19
N PRO A 16 -13.48 5.49 20.08
CA PRO A 16 -14.38 4.43 20.57
C PRO A 16 -15.45 4.03 19.54
N ARG A 17 -15.40 4.56 18.31
CA ARG A 17 -16.41 4.33 17.27
C ARG A 17 -15.96 3.22 16.32
N LEU A 18 -16.91 2.56 15.68
CA LEU A 18 -16.61 1.58 14.62
C LEU A 18 -15.99 2.32 13.42
N MET A 19 -14.73 1.98 13.10
CA MET A 19 -13.96 2.63 12.06
C MET A 19 -13.72 1.69 10.89
N PHE A 20 -13.92 2.22 9.69
CA PHE A 20 -13.63 1.53 8.44
C PHE A 20 -12.32 2.03 7.82
N ILE A 21 -11.78 1.25 6.87
CA ILE A 21 -10.47 1.49 6.24
C ILE A 21 -10.32 2.87 5.59
N TYR A 22 -11.40 3.51 5.14
CA TYR A 22 -11.32 4.83 4.51
C TYR A 22 -10.87 5.95 5.46
N HIS A 23 -10.96 5.78 6.79
CA HIS A 23 -10.38 6.72 7.74
C HIS A 23 -8.84 6.72 7.70
N TYR A 24 -8.23 5.66 7.17
CA TYR A 24 -6.79 5.58 6.95
C TYR A 24 -6.34 6.34 5.69
N LEU A 25 -7.25 6.54 4.72
CA LEU A 25 -6.96 7.11 3.41
C LEU A 25 -6.20 8.47 3.46
N PRO A 26 -6.51 9.41 4.37
CA PRO A 26 -5.78 10.69 4.46
C PRO A 26 -4.29 10.52 4.83
N SER A 27 -3.93 9.44 5.51
CA SER A 27 -2.54 9.18 5.92
C SER A 27 -1.69 8.57 4.80
N VAL A 28 -2.32 7.93 3.80
CA VAL A 28 -1.65 7.18 2.73
C VAL A 28 -0.71 8.05 1.88
N PRO A 29 -1.08 9.26 1.40
CA PRO A 29 -0.17 10.09 0.61
C PRO A 29 1.11 10.44 1.36
N PHE A 30 1.03 10.70 2.66
CA PHE A 30 2.19 10.97 3.49
C PHE A 30 3.10 9.76 3.63
N LEU A 31 2.51 8.56 3.74
CA LEU A 31 3.26 7.31 3.76
C LEU A 31 3.97 7.07 2.42
N VAL A 32 3.30 7.31 1.29
CA VAL A 32 3.91 7.20 -0.05
C VAL A 32 5.13 8.13 -0.19
N VAL A 33 5.00 9.39 0.22
CA VAL A 33 6.15 10.33 0.21
C VAL A 33 7.28 9.85 1.12
N CYS A 34 6.97 9.33 2.31
CA CYS A 34 7.99 8.77 3.20
C CYS A 34 8.71 7.56 2.55
N THR A 35 7.98 6.68 1.87
CA THR A 35 8.59 5.55 1.15
C THR A 35 9.49 6.02 0.00
N ALA A 36 9.09 7.06 -0.73
CA ALA A 36 9.90 7.64 -1.80
C ALA A 36 11.25 8.17 -1.28
N VAL A 37 11.24 8.90 -0.15
CA VAL A 37 12.46 9.41 0.49
C VAL A 37 13.37 8.26 0.96
N ILE A 38 12.79 7.18 1.50
CA ILE A 38 13.55 6.00 1.91
C ILE A 38 14.22 5.33 0.70
N LEU A 39 13.50 5.19 -0.41
CA LEU A 39 14.04 4.62 -1.64
C LEU A 39 15.16 5.49 -2.23
N GLU A 40 14.99 6.81 -2.26
CA GLU A 40 16.03 7.75 -2.70
C GLU A 40 17.30 7.61 -1.84
N LYS A 41 17.15 7.56 -0.51
CA LYS A 41 18.27 7.35 0.41
C LYS A 41 18.94 5.99 0.20
N LEU A 42 18.17 4.95 -0.11
CA LEU A 42 18.69 3.62 -0.40
C LEU A 42 19.50 3.60 -1.70
N ILE A 43 19.01 4.24 -2.76
CA ILE A 43 19.70 4.36 -4.05
C ILE A 43 21.03 5.11 -3.87
N THR A 44 21.02 6.23 -3.15
CA THR A 44 22.23 7.04 -2.95
C THR A 44 23.27 6.35 -2.06
N THR A 45 22.84 5.61 -1.02
CA THR A 45 23.74 4.92 -0.09
C THR A 45 24.31 3.63 -0.67
N CYS A 46 23.48 2.81 -1.30
CA CYS A 46 23.86 1.46 -1.77
C CYS A 46 24.12 1.39 -3.29
N LYS A 47 24.10 2.53 -3.99
CA LYS A 47 24.35 2.68 -5.44
C LYS A 47 23.57 1.64 -6.27
N ARG A 48 24.27 0.70 -6.90
CA ARG A 48 23.68 -0.34 -7.76
C ARG A 48 22.65 -1.20 -7.02
N TRP A 49 22.97 -1.62 -5.79
CA TRP A 49 22.07 -2.49 -5.04
C TRP A 49 20.79 -1.76 -4.62
N GLY A 50 20.94 -0.49 -4.21
CA GLY A 50 19.79 0.35 -3.88
C GLY A 50 18.88 0.65 -5.08
N ALA A 51 19.47 0.89 -6.26
CA ALA A 51 18.73 1.02 -7.51
C ALA A 51 17.96 -0.25 -7.88
N THR A 52 18.58 -1.43 -7.76
CA THR A 52 17.91 -2.71 -8.01
C THR A 52 16.71 -2.89 -7.08
N VAL A 53 16.88 -2.67 -5.76
CA VAL A 53 15.79 -2.80 -4.79
C VAL A 53 14.65 -1.83 -5.10
N ALA A 54 14.95 -0.58 -5.44
CA ALA A 54 13.92 0.41 -5.77
C ALA A 54 13.13 0.01 -7.03
N VAL A 55 13.79 -0.47 -8.08
CA VAL A 55 13.13 -0.97 -9.29
C VAL A 55 12.28 -2.19 -8.99
N CYS A 56 12.80 -3.17 -8.24
CA CYS A 56 12.05 -4.35 -7.83
C CYS A 56 10.79 -3.96 -7.03
N TYR A 57 10.89 -3.02 -6.10
CA TYR A 57 9.75 -2.52 -5.35
C TYR A 57 8.67 -1.92 -6.26
N ILE A 58 9.05 -1.03 -7.19
CA ILE A 58 8.11 -0.40 -8.13
C ILE A 58 7.44 -1.46 -9.01
N LEU A 59 8.18 -2.45 -9.49
CA LEU A 59 7.63 -3.56 -10.28
C LEU A 59 6.60 -4.36 -9.48
N VAL A 60 6.88 -4.68 -8.21
CA VAL A 60 5.93 -5.39 -7.34
C VAL A 60 4.66 -4.57 -7.14
N VAL A 61 4.77 -3.25 -6.91
CA VAL A 61 3.62 -2.35 -6.79
C VAL A 61 2.79 -2.34 -8.08
N ALA A 62 3.44 -2.21 -9.24
CA ALA A 62 2.75 -2.18 -10.54
C ALA A 62 2.04 -3.51 -10.85
N VAL A 63 2.69 -4.65 -10.60
CA VAL A 63 2.09 -5.97 -10.77
C VAL A 63 0.90 -6.17 -9.84
N THR A 64 1.03 -5.77 -8.56
CA THR A 64 -0.05 -5.87 -7.58
C THR A 64 -1.23 -4.98 -7.95
N PHE A 65 -0.97 -3.74 -8.40
CA PHE A 65 -1.99 -2.83 -8.90
C PHE A 65 -2.71 -3.42 -10.12
N ALA A 66 -1.98 -3.90 -11.11
CA ALA A 66 -2.55 -4.50 -12.31
C ALA A 66 -3.40 -5.74 -11.98
N HIS A 67 -2.94 -6.55 -11.03
CA HIS A 67 -3.69 -7.70 -10.54
C HIS A 67 -4.97 -7.27 -9.83
N MET A 68 -4.95 -6.24 -8.98
CA MET A 68 -6.13 -5.77 -8.22
C MET A 68 -7.05 -4.83 -9.01
N TYR A 69 -6.62 -4.34 -10.17
CA TYR A 69 -7.37 -3.39 -11.00
C TYR A 69 -8.78 -3.85 -11.39
N PRO A 70 -9.01 -5.13 -11.78
CA PRO A 70 -10.36 -5.63 -12.08
C PRO A 70 -11.30 -5.54 -10.87
N CYS A 71 -10.78 -5.78 -9.66
CA CYS A 71 -11.56 -5.67 -8.42
C CYS A 71 -11.97 -4.22 -8.12
N TRP A 72 -11.09 -3.26 -8.37
CA TRP A 72 -11.39 -1.84 -8.11
C TRP A 72 -12.34 -1.23 -9.14
N THR A 73 -12.29 -1.71 -10.38
CA THR A 73 -13.14 -1.21 -11.48
C THR A 73 -14.46 -1.97 -11.62
N GLY A 74 -14.68 -3.03 -10.83
CA GLY A 74 -15.89 -3.83 -10.89
C GLY A 74 -16.04 -4.61 -12.20
N MET A 75 -14.93 -4.94 -12.86
CA MET A 75 -14.96 -5.79 -14.06
C MET A 75 -15.53 -7.18 -13.73
N PRO A 76 -16.22 -7.84 -14.67
CA PRO A 76 -16.75 -9.18 -14.45
C PRO A 76 -15.59 -10.16 -14.28
N ILE A 77 -15.44 -10.69 -13.06
CA ILE A 77 -14.47 -11.73 -12.72
C ILE A 77 -15.21 -13.06 -12.59
N GLU A 78 -14.69 -14.11 -13.23
CA GLU A 78 -15.25 -15.45 -13.10
C GLU A 78 -15.14 -15.93 -11.64
N LYS A 79 -16.22 -16.51 -11.09
CA LYS A 79 -16.29 -16.90 -9.67
C LYS A 79 -15.18 -17.88 -9.26
N THR A 80 -14.75 -18.75 -10.16
CA THR A 80 -13.62 -19.69 -9.99
C THR A 80 -12.26 -18.99 -9.82
N THR A 81 -12.11 -17.80 -10.41
CA THR A 81 -10.89 -16.97 -10.28
C THR A 81 -10.97 -16.02 -9.08
N GLY A 82 -12.16 -15.84 -8.49
CA GLY A 82 -12.38 -14.95 -7.34
C GLY A 82 -11.51 -15.27 -6.13
N ASP A 83 -11.25 -16.56 -5.87
CA ASP A 83 -10.40 -17.00 -4.75
C ASP A 83 -8.92 -16.57 -4.93
N ASN A 84 -8.46 -16.38 -6.16
CA ASN A 84 -7.08 -15.95 -6.43
C ASN A 84 -6.81 -14.50 -6.02
N TYR A 85 -7.86 -13.69 -5.86
CA TYR A 85 -7.76 -12.32 -5.35
C TYR A 85 -7.71 -12.27 -3.82
N LEU A 86 -8.16 -13.33 -3.14
CA LEU A 86 -8.19 -13.43 -1.68
C LEU A 86 -6.90 -14.06 -1.16
N TRP A 87 -5.80 -13.33 -1.27
CA TRP A 87 -4.48 -13.79 -0.81
C TRP A 87 -4.44 -14.08 0.70
N GLN A 88 -5.26 -13.38 1.47
CA GLN A 88 -5.46 -13.66 2.89
C GLN A 88 -6.91 -14.09 3.10
N LYS A 89 -7.08 -15.33 3.58
CA LYS A 89 -8.38 -15.78 4.09
C LYS A 89 -8.61 -15.06 5.41
N VAL A 90 -9.57 -14.16 5.46
CA VAL A 90 -10.04 -13.57 6.71
C VAL A 90 -10.52 -14.75 7.58
N LEU A 91 -9.83 -14.96 8.71
CA LEU A 91 -10.18 -16.03 9.66
C LEU A 91 -11.65 -15.87 10.03
N LYS A 92 -12.43 -16.93 9.81
CA LYS A 92 -13.83 -17.00 10.20
C LYS A 92 -13.97 -16.99 11.72
#